data_AF-A0A8B6ESP3-F1
#
_entry.id   AF-A0A8B6ESP3-F1
#
_cell.length_a   1.000
_cell.length_b   1.000
_cell.length_c   1.000
_cell.angle_alpha   90.00
_cell.angle_beta   90.00
_cell.angle_gamma   90.00
#
_symmetry.space_group_name_H-M   'P 1'
#
loop_
_entity.id
_entity.type
_entity.pdbx_description
1 polymer ?
#
loop_
_entity_poly.entity_id
_entity_poly.type
_entity_poly.pdbx_seq_one_letter_code
_entity_poly.pdbx_strand_id
1 'polypeptide(L)'
;MASASSSLDEYRTWKFGLQKLEESAKNATYQIQLERWLRREFYLMEKSGADTVTLKHFKAWMQKINCKINNKDLRDKFQEVAKMSESIPYQYFILLFKKIIHVPWIIDNYLESFADYQNSKKLISPNKFQQFLMNEQKESWAENMPKVKTMMVDFVADAMRHKGNIYFEDNEFEDYLFSSANSIWDSEYDKVNQNMDLPLSNYWIASSHNTYLTGDQVSSNSSVDAYVRCLRMGCRCIELDCWDGPDSYPSIFHGHTLTSKIKFLDVIQAIKEHAWTAS
;
A
#
# COMPACT_ATOMS: atom_id res chain seq x y z
N MET A 1 2.44 -13.90 -17.54
CA MET A 1 1.88 -15.22 -17.93
C MET A 1 0.45 -14.98 -18.38
N ALA A 2 0.12 -15.32 -19.62
CA ALA A 2 -1.28 -15.39 -20.04
C ALA A 2 -1.84 -16.71 -19.49
N SER A 3 -2.89 -16.65 -18.67
CA SER A 3 -3.65 -17.83 -18.25
C SER A 3 -4.78 -18.08 -19.24
N ALA A 4 -4.90 -19.33 -19.73
CA ALA A 4 -6.00 -19.77 -20.56
C ALA A 4 -6.85 -20.77 -19.75
N SER A 5 -8.16 -20.54 -19.66
CA SER A 5 -9.10 -21.46 -19.01
C SER A 5 -9.51 -22.57 -19.98
N SER A 6 -9.74 -23.78 -19.48
CA SER A 6 -10.22 -24.90 -20.30
C SER A 6 -11.70 -24.78 -20.69
N SER A 7 -12.48 -23.94 -19.99
CA SER A 7 -13.88 -23.65 -20.30
C SER A 7 -14.32 -22.25 -19.85
N LEU A 8 -15.43 -21.76 -20.41
CA LEU A 8 -16.03 -20.48 -20.02
C LEU A 8 -16.50 -20.48 -18.56
N ASP A 9 -16.98 -21.63 -18.06
CA ASP A 9 -17.44 -21.76 -16.68
C ASP A 9 -16.28 -21.77 -15.69
N GLU A 10 -15.15 -22.38 -16.05
CA GLU A 10 -13.92 -22.28 -15.29
C GLU A 10 -13.42 -20.83 -15.22
N TYR A 11 -13.39 -20.11 -16.35
CA TYR A 11 -13.04 -18.68 -16.38
C TYR A 11 -13.94 -17.85 -15.44
N ARG A 12 -15.26 -18.06 -15.50
CA ARG A 12 -16.22 -17.32 -14.65
C ARG A 12 -16.00 -17.63 -13.17
N THR A 13 -15.77 -18.89 -12.84
CA THR A 13 -15.51 -19.33 -11.46
C THR A 13 -14.23 -18.70 -10.92
N TRP A 14 -13.13 -18.75 -11.70
CA TRP A 14 -11.87 -18.09 -11.32
C TRP A 14 -12.02 -16.58 -11.18
N LYS A 15 -12.69 -15.92 -12.14
CA LYS A 15 -12.93 -14.48 -12.10
C LYS A 15 -13.70 -14.09 -10.83
N PHE A 16 -14.79 -14.80 -10.53
CA PHE A 16 -15.60 -14.54 -9.34
C PHE A 16 -14.81 -14.81 -8.05
N GLY A 17 -14.09 -15.93 -7.98
CA GLY A 17 -13.24 -16.26 -6.84
C GLY A 17 -12.15 -15.22 -6.59
N LEU A 18 -11.45 -14.77 -7.65
CA LEU A 18 -10.44 -13.72 -7.56
C LEU A 18 -11.04 -12.39 -7.12
N GLN A 19 -12.20 -12.00 -7.63
CA GLN A 19 -12.91 -10.80 -7.19
C GLN A 19 -13.27 -10.86 -5.69
N LYS A 20 -13.73 -12.02 -5.20
CA LYS A 20 -14.03 -12.22 -3.78
C LYS A 20 -12.80 -12.21 -2.90
N LEU A 21 -11.68 -12.78 -3.37
CA LEU A 21 -10.40 -12.72 -2.66
C LEU A 21 -9.85 -11.29 -2.62
N GLU A 22 -9.96 -10.53 -3.71
CA GLU A 22 -9.56 -9.13 -3.77
C GLU A 22 -10.39 -8.28 -2.78
N GLU A 23 -11.72 -8.46 -2.78
CA GLU A 23 -12.63 -7.78 -1.86
C GLU A 23 -12.31 -8.13 -0.40
N SER A 24 -12.09 -9.42 -0.09
CA SER A 24 -11.68 -9.88 1.25
C SER A 24 -10.30 -9.35 1.66
N ALA A 25 -9.37 -9.19 0.71
CA ALA A 25 -8.05 -8.64 0.99
C ALA A 25 -8.12 -7.13 1.29
N LYS A 26 -8.93 -6.37 0.54
CA LYS A 26 -9.13 -4.92 0.76
C LYS A 26 -9.82 -4.63 2.09
N ASN A 27 -10.78 -5.46 2.48
CA ASN A 27 -11.56 -5.27 3.70
C ASN A 27 -10.95 -5.97 4.93
N ALA A 28 -9.76 -6.57 4.80
CA ALA A 28 -9.10 -7.24 5.93
C ALA A 28 -8.70 -6.21 6.99
N THR A 29 -8.82 -6.57 8.26
CA THR A 29 -8.35 -5.74 9.38
C THR A 29 -6.83 -5.58 9.33
N TYR A 30 -6.30 -4.52 9.94
CA TYR A 30 -4.86 -4.27 9.99
C TYR A 30 -4.08 -5.51 10.48
N GLN A 31 -4.56 -6.17 11.53
CA GLN A 31 -3.92 -7.36 12.08
C GLN A 31 -3.83 -8.51 11.06
N ILE A 32 -4.90 -8.75 10.29
CA ILE A 32 -4.90 -9.78 9.23
C ILE A 32 -3.97 -9.38 8.08
N GLN A 33 -3.97 -8.10 7.68
CA GLN A 33 -3.08 -7.61 6.64
C GLN A 33 -1.61 -7.77 7.03
N LEU A 34 -1.25 -7.38 8.25
CA LEU A 34 0.09 -7.51 8.80
C LEU A 34 0.51 -8.98 8.90
N GLU A 35 -0.38 -9.86 9.40
CA GLU A 35 -0.10 -11.30 9.48
C GLU A 35 0.16 -11.89 8.09
N ARG A 36 -0.69 -11.60 7.10
CA ARG A 36 -0.54 -12.08 5.71
C ARG A 36 0.76 -11.58 5.10
N TRP A 37 1.09 -10.30 5.31
CA TRP A 37 2.33 -9.72 4.83
C TRP A 37 3.55 -10.38 5.47
N LEU A 38 3.58 -10.52 6.79
CA LEU A 38 4.67 -11.18 7.53
C LEU A 38 4.84 -12.63 7.10
N ARG A 39 3.73 -13.35 6.89
CA ARG A 39 3.75 -14.74 6.41
C ARG A 39 4.32 -14.85 5.00
N ARG A 40 3.90 -13.98 4.09
CA ARG A 40 4.47 -13.90 2.74
C ARG A 40 5.97 -13.64 2.79
N GLU A 41 6.40 -12.64 3.56
CA GLU A 41 7.83 -12.32 3.68
C GLU A 41 8.64 -13.46 4.30
N PHE A 42 8.10 -14.16 5.30
CA PHE A 42 8.72 -15.35 5.90
C PHE A 42 9.00 -16.43 4.84
N TYR A 43 8.01 -16.79 4.02
CA TYR A 43 8.20 -17.79 2.97
C TYR A 43 9.09 -17.30 1.81
N LEU A 44 9.14 -15.99 1.54
CA LEU A 44 10.08 -15.45 0.55
C LEU A 44 11.53 -15.44 1.05
N MET A 45 11.73 -15.31 2.36
CA MET A 45 13.04 -15.49 2.99
C MET A 45 13.46 -16.95 2.96
N GLU A 46 12.54 -17.87 3.28
CA GLU A 46 12.85 -19.28 3.40
C GLU A 46 12.64 -20.05 2.09
N LYS A 47 13.72 -20.18 1.32
CA LYS A 47 13.70 -20.80 -0.02
C LYS A 47 14.06 -22.29 -0.03
N SER A 48 14.53 -22.84 1.08
CA SER A 48 14.94 -24.26 1.19
C SER A 48 13.81 -25.21 1.58
N GLY A 49 12.63 -24.70 1.96
CA GLY A 49 11.50 -25.52 2.44
C GLY A 49 11.67 -26.04 3.86
N ALA A 50 12.57 -25.46 4.66
CA ALA A 50 12.88 -25.86 6.03
C ALA A 50 11.88 -25.31 7.07
N ASP A 51 10.93 -24.46 6.66
CA ASP A 51 9.95 -23.76 7.53
C ASP A 51 10.58 -22.99 8.71
N THR A 52 11.85 -22.63 8.60
CA THR A 52 12.60 -21.85 9.58
C THR A 52 13.47 -20.80 8.90
N VAL A 53 13.80 -19.72 9.63
CA VAL A 53 14.70 -18.66 9.16
C VAL A 53 15.92 -18.53 10.06
N THR A 54 17.09 -18.34 9.45
CA THR A 54 18.34 -18.07 10.17
C THR A 54 18.54 -16.57 10.37
N LEU A 55 19.48 -16.19 11.24
CA LEU A 55 19.90 -14.79 11.39
C LEU A 55 20.38 -14.18 10.05
N LYS A 56 21.00 -14.99 9.18
CA LYS A 56 21.45 -14.54 7.85
C LYS A 56 20.26 -14.20 6.95
N HIS A 57 19.22 -15.04 6.92
CA HIS A 57 17.99 -14.79 6.16
C HIS A 57 17.33 -13.50 6.65
N PHE A 58 17.16 -13.38 7.97
CA PHE A 58 16.52 -12.23 8.59
C PHE A 58 17.29 -10.92 8.33
N LYS A 59 18.63 -10.93 8.45
CA LYS A 59 19.47 -9.75 8.18
C LYS A 59 19.36 -9.27 6.73
N ALA A 60 19.34 -10.19 5.77
CA ALA A 60 19.16 -9.83 4.36
C ALA A 60 17.77 -9.22 4.10
N TRP A 61 16.75 -9.76 4.76
CA TRP A 61 15.39 -9.24 4.67
C TRP A 61 15.22 -7.85 5.29
N MET A 62 15.85 -7.59 6.44
CA MET A 62 15.85 -6.26 7.08
C MET A 62 16.34 -5.14 6.15
N GLN A 63 17.34 -5.42 5.32
CA GLN A 63 17.83 -4.48 4.31
C GLN A 63 16.79 -4.22 3.22
N LYS A 64 16.05 -5.25 2.80
CA LYS A 64 14.99 -5.14 1.80
C LYS A 64 13.81 -4.28 2.28
N ILE A 65 13.47 -4.35 3.57
CA ILE A 65 12.42 -3.51 4.18
C ILE A 65 12.93 -2.16 4.69
N ASN A 66 14.18 -1.79 4.36
CA ASN A 66 14.83 -0.55 4.78
C ASN A 66 14.82 -0.31 6.31
N CYS A 67 14.81 -1.39 7.10
CA CYS A 67 14.86 -1.29 8.55
C CYS A 67 16.32 -1.30 9.03
N LYS A 68 16.75 -0.19 9.64
CA LYS A 68 18.13 0.00 10.10
C LYS A 68 18.26 -0.40 11.56
N ILE A 69 19.03 -1.45 11.81
CA ILE A 69 19.43 -1.90 13.14
C ILE A 69 20.93 -2.20 13.12
N ASN A 70 21.64 -1.92 14.22
CA ASN A 70 23.04 -2.30 14.30
C ASN A 70 23.17 -3.83 14.42
N ASN A 71 24.30 -4.38 13.96
CA ASN A 71 24.50 -5.83 13.91
C ASN A 71 24.51 -6.51 15.29
N LYS A 72 24.92 -5.78 16.33
CA LYS A 72 25.00 -6.32 17.69
C LYS A 72 23.60 -6.51 18.25
N ASP A 73 22.78 -5.47 18.25
CA ASP A 73 21.40 -5.48 18.73
C ASP A 73 20.54 -6.49 17.98
N LEU A 74 20.73 -6.60 16.65
CA LEU A 74 20.04 -7.61 15.86
C LEU A 74 20.39 -9.04 16.32
N ARG A 75 21.67 -9.30 16.57
CA ARG A 75 22.14 -10.61 17.04
C ARG A 75 21.59 -10.91 18.43
N ASP A 76 21.65 -9.93 19.33
CA ASP A 76 21.18 -10.06 20.71
C ASP A 76 19.67 -10.36 20.75
N LYS A 77 18.85 -9.58 20.01
CA LYS A 77 17.40 -9.81 19.88
C LYS A 77 17.08 -11.16 19.23
N PHE A 78 17.83 -11.57 18.21
CA PHE A 78 17.62 -12.88 17.58
C PHE A 78 17.89 -14.02 18.56
N GLN A 79 19.01 -13.97 19.29
CA GLN A 79 19.41 -15.00 20.24
C GLN A 79 18.43 -15.14 21.41
N GLU A 80 17.87 -14.02 21.88
CA GLU A 80 16.85 -14.00 22.93
C GLU A 80 15.62 -14.84 22.53
N VAL A 81 15.18 -14.70 21.27
CA VAL A 81 14.00 -15.39 20.76
C VAL A 81 14.34 -16.84 20.33
N ALA A 82 15.52 -17.07 19.77
CA ALA A 82 15.95 -18.37 19.26
C ALA A 82 16.31 -19.38 20.35
N LYS A 83 16.53 -18.94 21.61
CA LYS A 83 16.81 -19.81 22.77
C LYS A 83 17.82 -20.92 22.48
N MET A 84 18.99 -20.53 21.94
CA MET A 84 20.12 -21.40 21.52
C MET A 84 19.97 -22.13 20.17
N SER A 85 18.84 -21.99 19.46
CA SER A 85 18.70 -22.50 18.09
C SER A 85 19.42 -21.62 17.07
N GLU A 86 19.90 -22.22 15.98
CA GLU A 86 20.49 -21.52 14.83
C GLU A 86 19.42 -20.94 13.88
N SER A 87 18.18 -21.41 13.98
CA SER A 87 17.05 -20.99 13.17
C SER A 87 15.76 -20.86 14.00
N ILE A 88 14.83 -20.04 13.54
CA ILE A 88 13.55 -19.78 14.20
C ILE A 88 12.38 -20.09 13.26
N PRO A 89 11.33 -20.82 13.72
CA PRO A 89 10.09 -20.98 12.96
C PRO A 89 9.26 -19.70 12.98
N TYR A 90 8.18 -19.68 12.17
CA TYR A 90 7.33 -18.51 11.94
C TYR A 90 6.85 -17.80 13.22
N GLN A 91 6.41 -18.54 14.24
CA GLN A 91 5.92 -17.94 15.49
C GLN A 91 6.98 -17.08 16.19
N TYR A 92 8.23 -17.53 16.19
CA TYR A 92 9.36 -16.80 16.76
C TYR A 92 9.84 -15.66 15.84
N PHE A 93 9.71 -15.81 14.53
CA PHE A 93 9.93 -14.71 13.59
C PHE A 93 9.00 -13.52 13.88
N ILE A 94 7.71 -13.77 14.15
CA ILE A 94 6.75 -12.71 14.51
C ILE A 94 7.17 -12.01 15.80
N LEU A 95 7.59 -12.77 16.82
CA LEU A 95 8.07 -12.20 18.09
C LEU A 95 9.32 -11.33 17.89
N LEU A 96 10.27 -11.79 17.07
CA LEU A 96 11.46 -11.03 16.73
C LEU A 96 11.13 -9.75 15.96
N PHE A 97 10.24 -9.85 14.96
CA PHE A 97 9.77 -8.69 14.21
C PHE A 97 9.16 -7.65 15.14
N LYS A 98 8.19 -8.05 15.97
CA LYS A 98 7.57 -7.16 16.96
C LYS A 98 8.60 -6.51 17.88
N LYS A 99 9.58 -7.27 18.39
CA LYS A 99 10.67 -6.72 19.23
C LYS A 99 11.56 -5.68 18.52
N ILE A 100 11.62 -5.71 17.19
CA ILE A 100 12.45 -4.80 16.40
C ILE A 100 11.65 -3.55 16.00
N ILE A 101 10.41 -3.74 15.55
CA ILE A 101 9.56 -2.63 15.12
C ILE A 101 8.94 -1.87 16.27
N HIS A 102 8.73 -2.51 17.43
CA HIS A 102 8.23 -1.86 18.63
C HIS A 102 9.27 -0.88 19.15
N VAL A 103 8.84 0.36 19.36
CA VAL A 103 9.65 1.49 19.78
C VAL A 103 9.11 2.00 21.13
N PRO A 104 9.48 1.36 22.26
CA PRO A 104 8.92 1.67 23.58
C PRO A 104 9.00 3.15 23.96
N TRP A 105 10.08 3.83 23.56
CA TRP A 105 10.32 5.22 23.91
C TRP A 105 9.27 6.18 23.33
N ILE A 106 8.58 5.84 22.23
CA ILE A 106 7.50 6.67 21.68
C ILE A 106 6.33 6.69 22.66
N ILE A 107 5.92 5.51 23.15
CA ILE A 107 4.87 5.39 24.15
C ILE A 107 5.31 6.08 25.45
N ASP A 108 6.53 5.81 25.91
CA ASP A 108 7.04 6.31 27.18
C ASP A 108 7.20 7.84 27.20
N ASN A 109 7.66 8.46 26.11
CA ASN A 109 7.99 9.89 26.11
C ASN A 109 6.87 10.80 25.57
N TYR A 110 6.07 10.33 24.61
CA TYR A 110 5.05 11.19 23.96
C TYR A 110 3.63 10.84 24.34
N LEU A 111 3.38 9.61 24.76
CA LEU A 111 2.02 9.09 24.88
C LEU A 111 1.67 8.63 26.29
N GLU A 112 2.57 8.82 27.26
CA GLU A 112 2.34 8.49 28.66
C GLU A 112 1.12 9.23 29.24
N SER A 113 0.86 10.46 28.80
CA SER A 113 -0.34 11.23 29.19
C SER A 113 -1.66 10.58 28.73
N PHE A 114 -1.60 9.75 27.68
CA PHE A 114 -2.72 9.02 27.10
C PHE A 114 -2.79 7.55 27.55
N ALA A 115 -2.00 7.15 28.54
CA ALA A 115 -2.07 5.83 29.13
C ALA A 115 -2.60 5.88 30.58
N ASP A 116 -3.40 4.88 30.93
CA ASP A 116 -3.76 4.56 32.31
C ASP A 116 -2.96 3.32 32.74
N TYR A 117 -2.44 3.31 33.98
CA TYR A 117 -1.74 2.16 34.53
C TYR A 117 -2.71 1.23 35.26
N GLN A 118 -2.79 -0.03 34.83
CA GLN A 118 -3.53 -1.09 35.52
C GLN A 118 -2.67 -2.35 35.62
N ASN A 119 -2.43 -2.85 36.84
CA ASN A 119 -1.63 -4.05 37.09
C ASN A 119 -0.26 -4.03 36.37
N SER A 120 0.44 -2.90 36.42
CA SER A 120 1.72 -2.67 35.73
C SER A 120 1.66 -2.75 34.20
N LYS A 121 0.47 -2.77 33.60
CA LYS A 121 0.26 -2.58 32.15
C LYS A 121 -0.18 -1.16 31.86
N LYS A 122 0.34 -0.61 30.75
CA LYS A 122 -0.13 0.65 30.16
C LYS A 122 -1.31 0.33 29.24
N LEU A 123 -2.47 0.87 29.56
CA LEU A 123 -3.69 0.68 28.80
C LEU A 123 -4.22 2.02 28.33
N ILE A 124 -4.62 2.10 27.07
CA ILE A 124 -5.21 3.29 26.47
C ILE A 124 -6.72 3.07 26.41
N SER A 125 -7.43 3.69 27.36
CA SER A 125 -8.89 3.64 27.42
C SER A 125 -9.54 4.49 26.31
N PRO A 126 -10.83 4.30 25.98
CA PRO A 126 -11.49 5.07 24.92
C PRO A 126 -11.47 6.57 25.18
N ASN A 127 -11.54 6.99 26.44
CA ASN A 127 -11.45 8.38 26.85
C ASN A 127 -10.04 8.96 26.59
N LYS A 128 -8.99 8.21 26.91
CA LYS A 128 -7.62 8.63 26.63
C LYS A 128 -7.33 8.67 25.14
N PHE A 129 -7.82 7.69 24.40
CA PHE A 129 -7.68 7.65 22.94
C PHE A 129 -8.44 8.81 22.27
N GLN A 130 -9.66 9.12 22.72
CA GLN A 130 -10.39 10.31 22.27
C GLN A 130 -9.57 11.59 22.49
N GLN A 131 -8.96 11.76 23.67
CA GLN A 131 -8.12 12.92 23.96
C GLN A 131 -6.94 13.01 23.01
N PHE A 132 -6.28 11.89 22.71
CA PHE A 132 -5.20 11.83 21.73
C PHE A 132 -5.67 12.24 20.33
N LEU A 133 -6.80 11.68 19.86
CA LEU A 133 -7.37 12.00 18.55
C LEU A 133 -7.71 13.48 18.42
N MET A 134 -8.32 14.08 19.44
CA MET A 134 -8.71 15.50 19.41
C MET A 134 -7.52 16.45 19.60
N ASN A 135 -6.60 16.14 20.52
CA ASN A 135 -5.55 17.06 20.91
C ASN A 135 -4.31 16.95 20.02
N GLU A 136 -3.93 15.74 19.62
CA GLU A 136 -2.72 15.50 18.81
C GLU A 136 -3.06 15.31 17.33
N GLN A 137 -4.02 14.44 17.00
CA GLN A 137 -4.37 14.17 15.59
C GLN A 137 -5.32 15.23 15.00
N LYS A 138 -5.94 16.08 15.84
CA LYS A 138 -6.91 17.11 15.43
C LYS A 138 -8.15 16.57 14.72
N GLU A 139 -8.55 15.36 15.09
CA GLU A 139 -9.68 14.63 14.49
C GLU A 139 -11.01 15.06 15.12
N SER A 140 -11.74 15.94 14.44
CA SER A 140 -13.02 16.49 14.94
C SER A 140 -14.11 15.43 15.12
N TRP A 141 -14.11 14.37 14.29
CA TRP A 141 -15.09 13.27 14.41
C TRP A 141 -14.96 12.51 15.74
N ALA A 142 -13.82 12.60 16.42
CA ALA A 142 -13.56 11.93 17.68
C ALA A 142 -14.37 12.48 18.86
N GLU A 143 -15.02 13.66 18.72
CA GLU A 143 -16.00 14.15 19.69
C GLU A 143 -17.14 13.13 19.95
N ASN A 144 -17.44 12.30 18.95
CA ASN A 144 -18.40 11.22 19.05
C ASN A 144 -17.78 9.96 19.68
N MET A 145 -17.91 9.83 21.00
CA MET A 145 -17.38 8.68 21.76
C MET A 145 -17.83 7.29 21.23
N PRO A 146 -19.10 7.06 20.83
CA PRO A 146 -19.49 5.83 20.15
C PRO A 146 -18.64 5.51 18.93
N LYS A 147 -18.35 6.48 18.05
CA LYS A 147 -17.48 6.27 16.87
C LYS A 147 -16.06 5.89 17.26
N VAL A 148 -15.49 6.56 18.27
CA VAL A 148 -14.15 6.22 18.80
C VAL A 148 -14.11 4.75 19.25
N LYS A 149 -15.11 4.31 20.03
CA LYS A 149 -15.19 2.91 20.49
C LYS A 149 -15.35 1.92 19.35
N THR A 150 -16.18 2.22 18.35
CA THR A 150 -16.33 1.38 17.15
C THR A 150 -15.00 1.23 16.42
N MET A 151 -14.26 2.32 16.19
CA MET A 151 -12.96 2.25 15.54
C MET A 151 -11.95 1.40 16.32
N MET A 152 -11.88 1.56 17.64
CA MET A 152 -11.00 0.73 18.47
C MET A 152 -11.37 -0.76 18.38
N VAL A 153 -12.67 -1.06 18.39
CA VAL A 153 -13.20 -2.42 18.24
C VAL A 153 -12.79 -3.01 16.89
N ASP A 154 -13.00 -2.27 15.81
CA ASP A 154 -12.70 -2.71 14.44
C ASP A 154 -11.19 -2.89 14.22
N PHE A 155 -10.37 -2.01 14.83
CA PHE A 155 -8.92 -2.08 14.73
C PHE A 155 -8.33 -3.29 15.45
N VAL A 156 -8.76 -3.53 16.69
CA VAL A 156 -8.30 -4.67 17.50
C VAL A 156 -8.82 -5.99 16.92
N ALA A 157 -10.05 -5.99 16.39
CA ALA A 157 -10.68 -7.15 15.76
C ALA A 157 -10.67 -8.44 16.63
N ASP A 158 -10.73 -8.27 17.96
CA ASP A 158 -10.74 -9.36 18.92
C ASP A 158 -12.15 -9.58 19.50
N ALA A 159 -12.77 -10.68 19.06
CA ALA A 159 -14.12 -11.07 19.45
C ALA A 159 -14.32 -11.20 20.97
N MET A 160 -13.27 -11.53 21.72
CA MET A 160 -13.33 -11.73 23.17
C MET A 160 -13.31 -10.41 23.93
N ARG A 161 -12.71 -9.34 23.35
CA ARG A 161 -12.61 -8.01 23.97
C ARG A 161 -13.80 -7.09 23.68
N HIS A 162 -14.71 -7.47 22.77
CA HIS A 162 -15.93 -6.70 22.50
C HIS A 162 -16.93 -6.66 23.68
N LYS A 163 -16.82 -7.54 24.69
CA LYS A 163 -17.74 -7.62 25.83
C LYS A 163 -17.37 -6.70 27.01
N GLY A 164 -17.20 -5.40 26.74
CA GLY A 164 -17.46 -4.36 27.74
C GLY A 164 -16.29 -3.45 28.14
N ASN A 165 -15.04 -3.79 27.84
CA ASN A 165 -13.87 -2.97 28.20
C ASN A 165 -12.88 -2.94 27.02
N ILE A 166 -13.20 -2.19 25.96
CA ILE A 166 -12.24 -1.96 24.86
C ILE A 166 -11.14 -1.00 25.32
N TYR A 167 -9.90 -1.36 25.04
CA TYR A 167 -8.69 -0.56 25.29
C TYR A 167 -7.63 -1.01 24.28
N PHE A 168 -6.62 -0.17 24.06
CA PHE A 168 -5.37 -0.62 23.43
C PHE A 168 -4.33 -0.95 24.49
N GLU A 169 -3.58 -2.02 24.28
CA GLU A 169 -2.27 -2.18 24.89
C GLU A 169 -1.25 -1.26 24.20
N ASP A 170 -0.05 -1.12 24.77
CA ASP A 170 1.02 -0.25 24.27
C ASP A 170 1.39 -0.54 22.81
N ASN A 171 1.58 -1.81 22.48
CA ASN A 171 1.87 -2.30 21.14
C ASN A 171 0.70 -2.10 20.16
N GLU A 172 -0.55 -2.18 20.62
CA GLU A 172 -1.73 -1.98 19.77
C GLU A 172 -1.94 -0.51 19.43
N PHE A 173 -1.63 0.38 20.38
CA PHE A 173 -1.66 1.81 20.10
C PHE A 173 -0.51 2.22 19.18
N GLU A 174 0.68 1.64 19.34
CA GLU A 174 1.77 1.84 18.39
C GLU A 174 1.42 1.30 17.00
N ASP A 175 0.83 0.09 16.92
CA ASP A 175 0.32 -0.47 15.67
C ASP A 175 -0.68 0.51 15.01
N TYR A 176 -1.58 1.13 15.78
CA TYR A 176 -2.50 2.14 15.28
C TYR A 176 -1.75 3.32 14.63
N LEU A 177 -0.75 3.89 15.30
CA LEU A 177 0.02 5.06 14.81
C LEU A 177 0.66 4.81 13.45
N PHE A 178 1.13 3.58 13.19
CA PHE A 178 1.78 3.21 11.93
C PHE A 178 0.83 2.56 10.92
N SER A 179 -0.42 2.31 11.30
CA SER A 179 -1.42 1.73 10.41
C SER A 179 -2.01 2.76 9.46
N SER A 180 -2.69 2.28 8.42
CA SER A 180 -3.49 3.14 7.54
C SER A 180 -4.67 3.81 8.24
N ALA A 181 -5.06 3.37 9.43
CA ALA A 181 -6.09 4.04 10.23
C ALA A 181 -5.62 5.39 10.78
N ASN A 182 -4.30 5.63 10.83
CA ASN A 182 -3.68 6.90 11.18
C ASN A 182 -2.91 7.50 9.99
N SER A 183 -3.51 7.42 8.80
CA SER A 183 -2.93 7.93 7.56
C SER A 183 -2.80 9.45 7.58
N ILE A 184 -1.67 9.96 7.08
CA ILE A 184 -1.49 11.40 6.83
C ILE A 184 -2.42 11.93 5.71
N TRP A 185 -2.87 11.04 4.83
CA TRP A 185 -3.79 11.36 3.75
C TRP A 185 -5.23 11.23 4.21
N ASP A 186 -6.01 12.27 3.98
CA ASP A 186 -7.45 12.28 4.22
C ASP A 186 -8.19 11.65 3.03
N SER A 187 -8.88 10.54 3.31
CA SER A 187 -9.63 9.77 2.31
C SER A 187 -10.81 10.51 1.69
N GLU A 188 -11.26 11.64 2.25
CA GLU A 188 -12.28 12.48 1.60
C GLU A 188 -11.80 12.99 0.23
N TYR A 189 -10.49 13.15 0.05
CA TYR A 189 -9.87 13.58 -1.21
C TYR A 189 -9.66 12.44 -2.22
N ASP A 190 -10.03 11.20 -1.90
CA ASP A 190 -10.02 10.08 -2.87
C ASP A 190 -11.11 10.22 -3.93
N LYS A 191 -12.08 11.12 -3.70
CA LYS A 191 -13.18 11.42 -4.61
C LYS A 191 -13.04 12.82 -5.17
N VAL A 192 -13.72 13.05 -6.29
CA VAL A 192 -13.86 14.40 -6.86
C VAL A 192 -14.57 15.30 -5.85
N ASN A 193 -13.81 16.21 -5.25
CA ASN A 193 -14.26 17.17 -4.22
C ASN A 193 -14.32 18.61 -4.74
N GLN A 194 -13.74 18.87 -5.92
CA GLN A 194 -13.73 20.17 -6.57
C GLN A 194 -15.06 20.40 -7.29
N ASN A 195 -15.51 21.66 -7.37
CA ASN A 195 -16.61 22.01 -8.26
C ASN A 195 -16.16 21.77 -9.71
N MET A 196 -16.82 20.87 -10.44
CA MET A 196 -16.48 20.50 -11.83
C MET A 196 -17.30 21.25 -12.89
N ASP A 197 -18.11 22.23 -12.49
CA ASP A 197 -18.98 23.02 -13.39
C ASP A 197 -18.38 24.39 -13.78
N LEU A 198 -17.14 24.68 -13.37
CA LEU A 198 -16.46 25.92 -13.75
C LEU A 198 -15.88 25.80 -15.19
N PRO A 199 -15.50 26.92 -15.83
CA PRO A 199 -14.80 26.88 -17.10
C PRO A 199 -13.47 26.10 -17.02
N LEU A 200 -13.08 25.44 -18.11
CA LEU A 200 -11.87 24.60 -18.19
C LEU A 200 -10.58 25.34 -17.77
N SER A 201 -10.52 26.66 -18.02
CA SER A 201 -9.38 27.52 -17.63
C SER A 201 -9.14 27.63 -16.12
N ASN A 202 -10.08 27.17 -15.30
CA ASN A 202 -9.98 27.22 -13.84
C ASN A 202 -9.36 25.95 -13.23
N TYR A 203 -8.99 24.96 -14.06
CA TYR A 203 -8.45 23.68 -13.59
C TYR A 203 -7.01 23.50 -14.04
N TRP A 204 -6.22 22.88 -13.17
CA TRP A 204 -4.95 22.29 -13.56
C TRP A 204 -5.23 20.96 -14.26
N ILE A 205 -4.76 20.82 -15.49
CA ILE A 205 -4.98 19.62 -16.31
C ILE A 205 -3.70 18.81 -16.34
N ALA A 206 -3.75 17.57 -15.84
CA ALA A 206 -2.67 16.62 -16.00
C ALA A 206 -2.40 16.39 -17.49
N SER A 207 -1.21 16.78 -17.94
CA SER A 207 -0.85 16.89 -19.36
C SER A 207 0.48 16.19 -19.64
N SER A 208 0.58 15.54 -20.80
CA SER A 208 1.79 14.85 -21.26
C SER A 208 2.23 15.42 -22.60
N HIS A 209 3.51 15.75 -22.67
CA HIS A 209 4.21 16.20 -23.87
C HIS A 209 4.95 15.03 -24.52
N ASN A 210 4.93 14.97 -25.86
CA ASN A 210 5.47 13.88 -26.67
C ASN A 210 5.13 12.49 -26.10
N THR A 211 3.85 12.26 -25.82
CA THR A 211 3.34 11.11 -25.05
C THR A 211 3.79 9.76 -25.59
N TYR A 212 4.06 9.68 -26.90
CA TYR A 212 4.52 8.47 -27.56
C TYR A 212 5.95 8.05 -27.16
N LEU A 213 6.83 8.96 -26.73
CA LEU A 213 8.23 8.66 -26.42
C LEU A 213 8.38 7.91 -25.09
N THR A 214 9.23 6.88 -25.09
CA THR A 214 9.55 6.11 -23.88
C THR A 214 10.92 6.44 -23.28
N GLY A 215 11.65 7.39 -23.86
CA GLY A 215 12.98 7.80 -23.44
C GLY A 215 13.34 9.21 -23.91
N ASP A 216 14.57 9.37 -24.41
CA ASP A 216 15.07 10.66 -24.91
C ASP A 216 14.39 11.15 -26.20
N GLN A 217 14.57 12.43 -26.49
CA GLN A 217 13.94 13.11 -27.62
C GLN A 217 14.58 12.78 -28.99
N VAL A 218 15.73 12.10 -29.04
CA VAL A 218 16.52 11.98 -30.30
C VAL A 218 16.49 10.57 -30.87
N SER A 219 16.57 9.55 -30.03
CA SER A 219 16.82 8.16 -30.47
C SER A 219 15.98 7.11 -29.75
N SER A 220 15.12 7.52 -28.82
CA SER A 220 14.31 6.57 -28.06
C SER A 220 13.16 5.97 -28.86
N ASN A 221 12.54 4.94 -28.27
CA ASN A 221 11.39 4.28 -28.86
C ASN A 221 10.11 5.11 -28.68
N SER A 222 9.25 5.03 -29.69
CA SER A 222 7.84 5.41 -29.61
C SER A 222 6.97 4.18 -29.29
N SER A 223 5.93 4.34 -28.47
CA SER A 223 5.10 3.23 -28.03
C SER A 223 3.63 3.61 -27.86
N VAL A 224 2.73 2.75 -28.35
CA VAL A 224 1.29 2.86 -28.10
C VAL A 224 0.98 2.71 -26.60
N ASP A 225 1.70 1.83 -25.89
CA ASP A 225 1.53 1.61 -24.46
C ASP A 225 1.86 2.86 -23.63
N ALA A 226 2.63 3.81 -24.17
CA ALA A 226 2.89 5.07 -23.50
C ALA A 226 1.61 5.88 -23.32
N TYR A 227 0.73 5.91 -24.33
CA TYR A 227 -0.62 6.50 -24.21
C TYR A 227 -1.48 5.75 -23.21
N VAL A 228 -1.47 4.41 -23.25
CA VAL A 228 -2.24 3.56 -22.32
C VAL A 228 -1.87 3.87 -20.88
N ARG A 229 -0.55 3.90 -20.58
CA ARG A 229 -0.05 4.24 -19.24
C ARG A 229 -0.45 5.65 -18.85
N CYS A 230 -0.26 6.63 -19.74
CA CYS A 230 -0.57 8.04 -19.50
C CYS A 230 -2.05 8.24 -19.11
N LEU A 231 -2.96 7.70 -19.90
CA LEU A 231 -4.41 7.79 -19.66
C LEU A 231 -4.83 7.07 -18.37
N ARG A 232 -4.27 5.89 -18.10
CA ARG A 232 -4.56 5.12 -16.87
C ARG A 232 -4.00 5.76 -15.60
N MET A 233 -2.99 6.62 -15.71
CA MET A 233 -2.50 7.47 -14.60
C MET A 233 -3.35 8.75 -14.42
N GLY A 234 -4.43 8.91 -15.19
CA GLY A 234 -5.33 10.06 -15.07
C GLY A 234 -4.98 11.26 -15.95
N CYS A 235 -3.95 11.19 -16.80
CA CYS A 235 -3.61 12.28 -17.72
C CYS A 235 -4.75 12.57 -18.71
N ARG A 236 -5.12 13.86 -18.88
CA ARG A 236 -6.27 14.30 -19.68
C ARG A 236 -5.89 15.11 -20.91
N CYS A 237 -4.62 15.45 -21.08
CA CYS A 237 -4.09 16.09 -22.30
C CYS A 237 -2.86 15.32 -22.80
N ILE A 238 -2.89 14.87 -24.04
CA ILE A 238 -1.85 14.05 -24.67
C ILE A 238 -1.50 14.63 -26.04
N GLU A 239 -0.27 14.39 -26.47
CA GLU A 239 0.30 14.96 -27.70
C GLU A 239 0.56 13.86 -28.74
N LEU A 240 0.18 14.14 -29.99
CA LEU A 240 0.33 13.24 -31.13
C LEU A 240 1.03 13.97 -32.29
N ASP A 241 2.33 13.73 -32.45
CA ASP A 241 3.10 14.28 -33.58
C ASP A 241 2.84 13.46 -34.85
N CYS A 242 1.91 13.92 -35.66
CA CYS A 242 1.47 13.21 -36.85
C CYS A 242 2.31 13.59 -38.08
N TRP A 243 2.84 12.57 -38.75
CA TRP A 243 3.66 12.70 -39.96
C TRP A 243 3.15 11.77 -41.06
N ASP A 244 3.41 12.13 -42.32
CA ASP A 244 3.14 11.27 -43.46
C ASP A 244 3.90 9.94 -43.33
N GLY A 245 3.16 8.84 -43.42
CA GLY A 245 3.68 7.49 -43.34
C GLY A 245 3.51 6.71 -44.65
N PRO A 246 3.93 5.44 -44.68
CA PRO A 246 3.79 4.59 -45.86
C PRO A 246 2.32 4.32 -46.20
N ASP A 247 2.05 4.00 -47.46
CA ASP A 247 0.72 3.61 -47.96
C ASP A 247 -0.38 4.65 -47.69
N SER A 248 0.00 5.93 -47.61
CA SER A 248 -0.90 7.05 -47.26
C SER A 248 -1.53 6.97 -45.87
N TYR A 249 -0.97 6.16 -44.96
CA TYR A 249 -1.39 6.10 -43.56
C TYR A 249 -0.45 6.95 -42.67
N PRO A 250 -0.99 7.79 -41.76
CA PRO A 250 -0.17 8.61 -40.88
C PRO A 250 0.60 7.77 -39.86
N SER A 251 1.81 8.24 -39.55
CA SER A 251 2.67 7.71 -38.48
C SER A 251 2.84 8.74 -37.38
N ILE A 252 3.15 8.28 -36.17
CA ILE A 252 3.50 9.14 -35.04
C ILE A 252 4.96 8.89 -34.66
N PHE A 253 5.75 9.96 -34.61
CA PHE A 253 7.15 9.98 -34.16
C PHE A 253 7.67 11.42 -34.04
N HIS A 254 8.85 11.61 -33.45
CA HIS A 254 9.47 12.92 -33.37
C HIS A 254 10.21 13.25 -34.67
N GLY A 255 9.72 14.24 -35.40
CA GLY A 255 10.23 14.61 -36.72
C GLY A 255 11.72 14.92 -36.75
N HIS A 256 12.38 14.61 -37.86
CA HIS A 256 13.81 14.87 -38.07
C HIS A 256 14.75 14.25 -37.00
N THR A 257 14.30 13.19 -36.31
CA THR A 257 15.09 12.45 -35.33
C THR A 257 15.21 10.97 -35.69
N LEU A 258 15.91 10.20 -34.84
CA LEU A 258 16.09 8.75 -34.95
C LEU A 258 15.09 7.97 -34.11
N THR A 259 14.04 8.62 -33.59
CA THR A 259 13.01 7.95 -32.80
C THR A 259 12.25 6.93 -33.64
N SER A 260 11.81 5.83 -33.01
CA SER A 260 11.02 4.82 -33.72
C SER A 260 9.62 5.35 -34.06
N LYS A 261 8.93 4.70 -35.01
CA LYS A 261 7.61 5.13 -35.50
C LYS A 261 6.53 4.16 -35.05
N ILE A 262 5.36 4.69 -34.72
CA ILE A 262 4.15 3.90 -34.45
C ILE A 262 3.02 4.32 -35.38
N LYS A 263 2.07 3.41 -35.63
CA LYS A 263 0.92 3.70 -36.50
C LYS A 263 -0.06 4.59 -35.77
N PHE A 264 -0.56 5.62 -36.44
CA PHE A 264 -1.59 6.50 -35.90
C PHE A 264 -2.86 5.74 -35.50
N LEU A 265 -3.30 4.78 -36.33
CA LEU A 265 -4.50 3.98 -36.08
C LEU A 265 -4.42 3.19 -34.76
N ASP A 266 -3.27 2.60 -34.46
CA ASP A 266 -3.07 1.85 -33.22
C ASP A 266 -3.17 2.77 -32.00
N VAL A 267 -2.66 4.00 -32.11
CA VAL A 267 -2.77 5.03 -31.06
C VAL A 267 -4.20 5.48 -30.85
N ILE A 268 -4.96 5.78 -31.91
CA ILE A 268 -6.37 6.18 -31.78
C ILE A 268 -7.21 5.05 -31.17
N GLN A 269 -6.94 3.79 -31.55
CA GLN A 269 -7.62 2.64 -30.95
C GLN A 269 -7.31 2.52 -29.45
N ALA A 270 -6.05 2.67 -29.05
CA ALA A 270 -5.66 2.67 -27.64
C ALA A 270 -6.31 3.82 -26.85
N ILE A 271 -6.36 5.03 -27.43
CA ILE A 271 -7.05 6.17 -26.81
C ILE A 271 -8.53 5.86 -26.63
N LYS A 272 -9.22 5.35 -27.65
CA LYS A 272 -10.63 4.97 -27.58
C LYS A 272 -10.91 3.97 -26.45
N GLU A 273 -10.03 2.99 -26.28
CA GLU A 273 -10.18 1.95 -25.26
C GLU A 273 -9.88 2.44 -23.83
N HIS A 274 -9.00 3.44 -23.67
CA HIS A 274 -8.45 3.79 -22.36
C HIS A 274 -8.72 5.22 -21.88
N ALA A 275 -9.26 6.10 -22.73
CA ALA A 275 -9.49 7.50 -22.40
C ALA A 275 -10.25 7.66 -21.07
N TRP A 276 -11.23 6.79 -20.81
CA TRP A 276 -12.18 6.94 -19.69
C TRP A 276 -12.03 5.86 -18.60
N THR A 277 -10.91 5.12 -18.58
CA THR A 277 -10.73 4.02 -17.60
C THR A 277 -10.44 4.52 -16.18
N ALA A 278 -9.75 5.67 -16.05
CA ALA A 278 -9.26 6.18 -14.76
C ALA A 278 -9.82 7.55 -14.39
N SER A 279 -10.55 8.21 -15.29
CA SER A 279 -11.21 9.51 -15.12
C SER A 279 -12.26 9.70 -16.20
#